data_AF-A0A956GA81-F1
#
_entry.id   AF-A0A956GA81-F1
#
_cell.length_a   1.000
_cell.length_b   1.000
_cell.length_c   1.000
_cell.angle_alpha   90.00
_cell.angle_beta   90.00
_cell.angle_gamma   90.00
#
_symmetry.space_group_name_H-M   'P 1'
#
loop_
_entity.id
_entity.type
_entity.pdbx_description
1 polymer ?
#
loop_
_entity_poly.entity_id
_entity_poly.type
_entity_poly.pdbx_seq_one_letter_code
_entity_poly.pdbx_strand_id
1 'polypeptide(L)' 'MSRQTSADRARHMYQLELAERAALLQRLGYSREDALTRLRTNVAWDFELHDKPEHARTVEQIVDRVFARHGVGGGGAPQL' A
#
# COMPACT_ATOMS: atom_id res chain seq x y z
N MET A 1 15.31 21.59 15.99
CA MET A 1 14.01 20.90 15.82
C MET A 1 13.47 21.27 14.45
N SER A 2 13.53 20.37 13.46
CA SER A 2 12.97 20.65 12.13
C SER A 2 11.44 20.71 12.21
N ARG A 3 10.83 21.78 11.69
CA ARG A 3 9.36 21.86 11.55
C ARG A 3 8.92 20.88 10.47
N GLN A 4 8.07 19.93 10.85
CA GLN A 4 7.33 19.09 9.91
C GLN A 4 6.50 19.98 8.98
N THR A 5 6.65 19.83 7.67
CA THR A 5 5.87 20.63 6.70
C THR A 5 4.47 20.04 6.49
N SER A 6 3.55 20.81 5.90
CA SER A 6 2.24 20.29 5.49
C SER A 6 2.36 19.17 4.45
N ALA A 7 3.38 19.23 3.58
CA ALA A 7 3.65 18.19 2.59
C ALA A 7 4.10 16.88 3.25
N ASP A 8 4.93 16.94 4.29
CA ASP A 8 5.36 15.74 5.01
C ASP A 8 4.19 15.08 5.74
N ARG A 9 3.27 15.88 6.29
CA ARG A 9 2.03 15.37 6.91
C ARG A 9 1.14 14.67 5.87
N ALA A 10 0.94 15.28 4.71
CA ALA A 10 0.16 14.67 3.63
C ALA A 10 0.79 13.35 3.16
N ARG A 11 2.12 13.31 2.98
CA ARG A 11 2.85 12.09 2.63
C ARG A 11 2.69 11.00 3.69
N HIS A 12 2.77 11.35 4.97
CA HIS A 12 2.61 10.40 6.06
C HIS A 12 1.19 9.81 6.11
N MET A 13 0.16 10.66 5.96
CA MET A 13 -1.23 10.20 5.92
C MET A 13 -1.47 9.26 4.74
N TYR A 14 -0.94 9.59 3.55
CA TYR A 14 -1.06 8.72 2.39
C TYR A 14 -0.37 7.36 2.59
N GLN A 15 0.79 7.32 3.26
CA GLN A 15 1.45 6.07 3.62
C GLN A 15 0.61 5.20 4.58
N LEU A 16 -0.11 5.83 5.53
CA LEU A 16 -1.03 5.13 6.42
C LEU A 16 -2.20 4.53 5.64
N GLU A 17 -2.82 5.30 4.75
CA GLU A 17 -3.91 4.82 3.89
C GLU A 17 -3.48 3.62 3.02
N LEU A 18 -2.27 3.66 2.45
CA LEU A 18 -1.73 2.52 1.70
C LEU A 18 -1.54 1.28 2.58
N ALA A 19 -1.09 1.44 3.82
CA ALA A 19 -0.93 0.34 4.77
C ALA A 19 -2.28 -0.26 5.18
N GLU A 20 -3.28 0.57 5.42
CA GLU A 20 -4.64 0.14 5.75
C GLU A 20 -5.30 -0.62 4.59
N ARG A 21 -5.13 -0.12 3.36
CA ARG A 21 -5.59 -0.81 2.13
C ARG A 21 -4.88 -2.17 1.97
N ALA A 22 -3.56 -2.24 2.18
CA ALA A 22 -2.82 -3.50 2.13
C ALA A 22 -3.32 -4.50 3.19
N ALA A 23 -3.56 -4.04 4.42
CA ALA A 23 -4.07 -4.88 5.51
C ALA A 23 -5.52 -5.34 5.25
N LEU A 24 -6.33 -4.53 4.58
CA LEU A 24 -7.66 -4.95 4.11
C LEU A 24 -7.56 -6.06 3.05
N LEU A 25 -6.71 -5.88 2.04
CA LEU A 25 -6.52 -6.88 0.99
C LEU A 25 -6.02 -8.21 1.57
N GLN A 26 -5.08 -8.16 2.51
CA GLN A 26 -4.64 -9.35 3.22
C GLN A 26 -5.79 -10.05 3.97
N ARG A 27 -6.60 -9.31 4.73
CA ARG A 27 -7.75 -9.87 5.46
C ARG A 27 -8.81 -10.48 4.53
N LEU A 28 -8.90 -9.99 3.30
CA LEU A 28 -9.79 -10.52 2.27
C LEU A 28 -9.21 -11.74 1.53
N GLY A 29 -8.03 -12.23 1.92
CA GLY A 29 -7.42 -13.43 1.34
C GLY A 29 -6.65 -13.20 0.04
N TYR A 30 -6.35 -11.94 -0.31
CA TYR A 30 -5.48 -11.65 -1.45
C TYR A 30 -4.05 -12.08 -1.16
N SER A 31 -3.37 -12.61 -2.19
CA SER A 31 -1.94 -12.85 -2.13
C SER A 31 -1.17 -11.52 -2.04
N ARG A 32 0.09 -11.58 -1.61
CA ARG A 32 0.99 -10.41 -1.60
C ARG A 32 1.09 -9.77 -2.99
N GLU A 33 1.24 -10.59 -4.02
CA GLU A 33 1.41 -10.14 -5.41
C GLU A 33 0.13 -9.48 -5.95
N ASP A 34 -1.04 -10.05 -5.65
CA ASP A 34 -2.32 -9.45 -6.02
C ASP A 34 -2.54 -8.11 -5.32
N ALA A 35 -2.21 -8.04 -4.02
CA ALA A 35 -2.33 -6.82 -3.25
C ALA A 35 -1.40 -5.73 -3.77
N LEU A 36 -0.15 -6.08 -4.10
CA LEU A 36 0.83 -5.18 -4.70
C LEU A 36 0.36 -4.65 -6.06
N THR A 37 -0.17 -5.53 -6.92
CA THR A 37 -0.67 -5.17 -8.25
C THR A 37 -1.86 -4.22 -8.16
N ARG A 38 -2.83 -4.51 -7.29
CA ARG A 38 -3.99 -3.65 -7.04
C ARG A 38 -3.57 -2.28 -6.51
N LEU A 39 -2.68 -2.24 -5.51
CA LEU A 39 -2.23 -0.97 -4.94
C LEU A 39 -1.43 -0.14 -5.93
N ARG A 40 -0.54 -0.74 -6.72
CA ARG A 40 0.18 -0.03 -7.79
C ARG A 40 -0.79 0.58 -8.81
N THR A 41 -1.85 -0.14 -9.17
CA THR A 41 -2.89 0.35 -10.09
C THR A 41 -3.65 1.53 -9.50
N ASN A 42 -4.09 1.42 -8.24
CA ASN A 42 -4.78 2.51 -7.55
C ASN A 42 -3.91 3.76 -7.44
N VAL A 43 -2.63 3.60 -7.08
CA VAL A 43 -1.68 4.73 -7.02
C VAL A 43 -1.46 5.32 -8.41
N ALA A 44 -1.38 4.51 -9.46
CA ALA A 44 -1.27 5.03 -10.82
C ALA A 44 -2.49 5.88 -11.21
N TRP A 45 -3.70 5.51 -10.79
CA TRP A 45 -4.91 6.31 -10.97
C TRP A 45 -4.93 7.58 -10.12
N ASP A 46 -4.56 7.50 -8.83
CA ASP A 46 -4.53 8.64 -7.90
C ASP A 46 -3.65 9.79 -8.44
N PHE A 47 -2.64 9.46 -9.25
CA PHE A 47 -1.68 10.41 -9.80
C PHE A 47 -1.67 10.44 -11.34
N GLU A 48 -2.71 9.95 -12.00
CA GLU A 48 -2.78 9.96 -13.47
C GLU A 48 -2.67 11.38 -14.07
N LEU A 49 -3.18 12.38 -13.34
CA LEU A 49 -3.16 13.81 -13.74
C LEU A 49 -1.97 14.59 -13.18
N HIS A 50 -1.06 13.93 -12.47
CA HIS A 50 0.12 14.53 -11.84
C HIS A 50 1.39 13.80 -12.29
N ASP A 51 2.55 14.46 -12.33
CA ASP A 51 3.80 13.77 -12.65
C ASP A 51 4.00 12.59 -11.69
N LYS A 52 4.37 11.42 -12.25
CA LYS A 52 4.48 10.14 -11.53
C LYS A 52 5.19 10.35 -10.20
N PRO A 53 4.52 10.16 -9.06
CA PRO A 53 5.19 10.36 -7.80
C PRO A 53 6.18 9.22 -7.56
N GLU A 54 7.21 9.52 -6.79
CA GLU A 54 8.25 8.60 -6.35
C GLU A 54 7.72 7.57 -5.32
N HIS A 55 6.59 6.91 -5.61
CA HIS A 55 5.81 6.13 -4.65
C HIS A 55 5.84 4.62 -4.92
N ALA A 56 6.28 4.18 -6.11
CA ALA A 56 6.28 2.75 -6.46
C ALA A 56 7.11 1.88 -5.49
N ARG A 57 8.28 2.38 -5.05
CA ARG A 57 9.13 1.72 -4.05
C ARG A 57 8.49 1.75 -2.65
N THR A 58 7.73 2.80 -2.33
CA THR A 58 7.00 2.92 -1.06
C THR A 58 5.85 1.93 -0.96
N VAL A 59 5.11 1.68 -2.05
CA VAL A 59 4.01 0.69 -2.07
C VAL A 59 4.52 -0.71 -1.76
N GLU A 60 5.61 -1.13 -2.41
CA GLU A 60 6.17 -2.48 -2.20
C GLU A 60 6.63 -2.69 -0.75
N GLN A 61 7.36 -1.72 -0.18
CA GLN A 61 7.80 -1.78 1.23
C GLN A 61 6.62 -1.84 2.22
N ILE A 62 5.54 -1.12 1.94
CA ILE A 62 4.33 -1.15 2.77
C ILE A 62 3.66 -2.52 2.70
N VAL A 63 3.48 -3.06 1.49
CA VAL A 63 2.89 -4.39 1.29
C VAL A 63 3.73 -5.46 1.97
N ASP A 64 5.06 -5.44 1.79
CA ASP A 64 5.98 -6.34 2.47
C ASP A 64 5.80 -6.31 3.98
N ARG A 65 5.77 -5.11 4.57
CA ARG A 65 5.65 -4.94 6.01
C ARG A 65 4.32 -5.49 6.54
N VAL A 66 3.22 -5.26 5.83
CA VAL A 66 1.90 -5.79 6.22
C VAL A 66 1.89 -7.31 6.12
N PHE A 67 2.34 -7.86 5.00
CA PHE A 67 2.27 -9.30 4.75
C PHE A 67 3.24 -10.10 5.65
N ALA A 68 4.44 -9.58 5.93
CA ALA A 68 5.38 -10.21 6.85
C ALA A 68 4.86 -10.25 8.30
N ARG A 69 4.09 -9.25 8.73
CA ARG A 69 3.52 -9.17 10.08
C ARG A 69 2.44 -10.21 10.37
N HIS A 70 1.81 -10.72 9.33
CA HIS A 70 0.60 -11.56 9.40
C HIS A 70 0.81 -12.96 8.79
N GLY A 71 2.05 -13.32 8.43
CA GLY A 71 2.42 -14.63 7.86
C GLY A 71 2.22 -15.85 8.77
N VAL A 72 1.39 -15.75 9.82
CA VAL A 72 1.05 -16.84 10.75
C VAL A 72 -0.39 -17.34 10.59
N GLY A 73 -1.16 -16.87 9.59
CA GLY A 73 -2.56 -17.30 9.48
C GLY A 73 -3.18 -17.17 8.09
N GLY A 74 -3.08 -18.27 7.32
CA GLY A 74 -4.23 -18.90 6.64
C GLY A 74 -4.86 -18.24 5.41
N GLY A 75 -5.03 -19.06 4.37
CA GLY A 75 -6.23 -19.04 3.53
C GLY A 75 -5.98 -18.64 2.08
N GLY A 76 -6.09 -19.63 1.18
CA GLY A 76 -5.89 -19.48 -0.26
C GLY A 76 -6.85 -18.48 -0.92
N ALA A 77 -6.37 -17.96 -2.06
CA ALA A 77 -7.08 -16.98 -2.86
C ALA A 77 -8.45 -17.51 -3.34
N PRO A 78 -9.52 -16.69 -3.31
CA PRO A 78 -10.73 -16.98 -4.05
C PRO A 78 -10.44 -16.84 -5.54
N GLN A 79 -10.66 -17.92 -6.28
CA GLN A 79 -10.61 -17.94 -7.74
C GLN A 79 -11.83 -17.16 -8.26
N LEU A 80 -11.57 -16.12 -9.06
CA LEU A 80 -12.58 -15.43 -9.86
C LEU A 80 -12.90 -16.25 -11.11
#